data_AF-A0A2G2J5G4-F1
#
_entry.id   AF-A0A2G2J5G4-F1
#
_cell.length_a   1.000
_cell.length_b   1.000
_cell.length_c   1.000
_cell.angle_alpha   90.00
_cell.angle_beta   90.00
_cell.angle_gamma   90.00
#
_symmetry.space_group_name_H-M   'P 1'
#
loop_
_entity.id
_entity.type
_entity.pdbx_description
1 polymer ?
#
loop_
_entity_poly.entity_id
_entity_poly.type
_entity_poly.pdbx_seq_one_letter_code
_entity_poly.pdbx_strand_id
1 'polypeptide(L)'
;MGKIHKLTPFTVQKTTKMGWLADGGGLYLRVRPDATKSWVFRFTHNKKTIAHTIGPAHTITLALARHTAAECRLARLDGRDIRNVLNRDLEGHTFKDAALEIISRRKKSWKSGKTDIKWRRCLMEQARPLHNLPVAKVTVKDVENVIKPIWYEKNHSARMMRGMIEQALDLATVLGWREGDNPARWKGALEYLLPDFKPKTVHHKAMPYADVP
;
A
#
# COMPACT_ATOMS: atom_id res chain seq x y z
N MET A 1 32.64 12.23 -11.84
CA MET A 1 31.81 11.41 -10.92
C MET A 1 32.71 10.66 -9.95
N GLY A 2 32.44 10.68 -8.64
CA GLY A 2 33.23 9.90 -7.69
C GLY A 2 32.95 8.40 -7.82
N LYS A 3 33.99 7.56 -7.69
CA LYS A 3 33.88 6.10 -7.74
C LYS A 3 32.79 5.59 -6.79
N ILE A 4 31.85 4.80 -7.30
CA ILE A 4 30.81 4.10 -6.52
C ILE A 4 31.21 2.62 -6.35
N HIS A 5 30.60 1.94 -5.38
CA HIS A 5 30.86 0.54 -5.04
C HIS A 5 32.29 0.28 -4.51
N LYS A 6 32.72 1.12 -3.56
CA LYS A 6 34.09 1.05 -2.98
C LYS A 6 34.28 -0.09 -1.99
N LEU A 7 33.22 -0.53 -1.31
CA LEU A 7 33.32 -1.57 -0.29
C LEU A 7 33.18 -2.96 -0.92
N THR A 8 33.77 -3.95 -0.26
CA THR A 8 33.56 -5.37 -0.56
C THR A 8 32.88 -6.03 0.63
N PRO A 9 32.17 -7.16 0.46
CA PRO A 9 31.57 -7.90 1.57
C PRO A 9 32.59 -8.24 2.66
N PHE A 10 33.82 -8.60 2.26
CA PHE A 10 34.93 -8.88 3.17
C PHE A 10 35.32 -7.66 4.02
N THR A 11 35.45 -6.47 3.39
CA THR A 11 35.74 -5.23 4.12
C THR A 11 34.63 -4.90 5.13
N VAL A 12 33.37 -5.08 4.74
CA VAL A 12 32.21 -4.88 5.64
C VAL A 12 32.28 -5.81 6.85
N GLN A 13 32.64 -7.08 6.64
CA GLN A 13 32.75 -8.06 7.71
C GLN A 13 33.92 -7.75 8.67
N LYS A 14 35.11 -7.44 8.14
CA LYS A 14 36.30 -7.21 8.97
C LYS A 14 36.33 -5.87 9.70
N THR A 15 35.62 -4.87 9.20
CA THR A 15 35.68 -3.53 9.82
C THR A 15 35.05 -3.56 11.20
N THR A 16 35.80 -3.18 12.23
CA THR A 16 35.32 -3.01 13.62
C THR A 16 35.58 -1.62 14.17
N LYS A 17 36.48 -0.86 13.52
CA LYS A 17 36.78 0.52 13.89
C LYS A 17 35.53 1.38 13.73
N MET A 18 35.15 2.07 14.81
CA MET A 18 34.01 3.00 14.80
C MET A 18 34.19 4.08 13.72
N GLY A 19 33.08 4.47 13.10
CA GLY A 19 33.08 5.53 12.09
C GLY A 19 32.16 5.25 10.90
N TRP A 20 32.45 5.95 9.81
CA TRP A 20 31.66 5.91 8.58
C TRP A 20 32.55 5.49 7.42
N LEU A 21 32.17 4.43 6.72
CA LEU A 21 32.86 3.96 5.53
C LEU A 21 31.98 4.22 4.31
N ALA A 22 32.48 4.95 3.34
CA ALA A 22 31.73 5.29 2.13
C ALA A 22 31.79 4.15 1.09
N ASP A 23 30.63 3.64 0.67
CA ASP A 23 30.54 2.79 -0.53
C ASP A 23 30.39 3.64 -1.80
N GLY A 24 29.92 4.88 -1.68
CA GLY A 24 29.71 5.82 -2.78
C GLY A 24 28.24 6.02 -3.13
N GLY A 25 27.93 7.04 -3.94
CA GLY A 25 26.54 7.32 -4.34
C GLY A 25 25.59 7.63 -3.18
N GLY A 26 26.11 8.18 -2.07
CA GLY A 26 25.36 8.45 -0.85
C GLY A 26 25.21 7.26 0.10
N LEU A 27 25.72 6.08 -0.23
CA LEU A 27 25.70 4.90 0.64
C LEU A 27 26.92 4.86 1.57
N TYR A 28 26.65 4.64 2.86
CA TYR A 28 27.66 4.52 3.92
C TYR A 28 27.37 3.31 4.81
N LEU A 29 28.44 2.66 5.27
CA LEU A 29 28.40 1.75 6.40
C LEU A 29 28.75 2.54 7.66
N ARG A 30 27.82 2.59 8.62
CA ARG A 30 28.03 3.18 9.95
C ARG A 30 28.41 2.07 10.91
N VAL A 31 29.59 2.19 11.52
CA VAL A 31 30.10 1.29 12.57
C VAL A 31 30.03 2.02 13.91
N ARG A 32 29.27 1.47 14.85
CA ARG A 32 29.09 2.01 16.20
C ARG A 32 30.21 1.53 17.14
N PRO A 33 30.34 2.11 18.36
CA PRO A 33 31.36 1.72 19.34
C PRO A 33 31.29 0.25 19.75
N ASP A 34 30.09 -0.35 19.74
CA ASP A 34 29.83 -1.77 19.99
C ASP A 34 30.13 -2.68 18.78
N ALA A 35 30.82 -2.15 17.75
CA ALA A 35 31.06 -2.78 16.46
C ALA A 35 29.81 -3.18 15.66
N THR A 36 28.60 -2.75 16.09
CA THR A 36 27.39 -2.97 15.29
C THR A 36 27.42 -2.10 14.04
N LYS A 37 26.86 -2.67 12.96
CA LYS A 37 26.96 -2.12 11.61
C LYS A 37 25.58 -1.83 11.07
N SER A 38 25.40 -0.66 10.48
CA SER A 38 24.16 -0.30 9.80
C SER A 38 24.44 0.42 8.49
N TRP A 39 23.64 0.14 7.48
CA TRP A 39 23.64 0.86 6.22
C TRP A 39 22.90 2.18 6.37
N VAL A 40 23.46 3.25 5.81
CA VAL A 40 22.92 4.60 5.89
C VAL A 40 22.98 5.25 4.51
N PHE A 41 21.87 5.84 4.09
CA PHE A 41 21.81 6.71 2.92
C PHE A 41 21.92 8.18 3.37
N ARG A 42 22.96 8.87 2.90
CA ARG A 42 23.30 10.25 3.26
C ARG A 42 23.30 11.14 2.02
N PHE A 43 22.65 12.29 2.12
CA PHE A 43 22.56 13.28 1.06
C PHE A 43 22.41 14.69 1.63
N THR A 44 22.60 15.70 0.78
CA THR A 44 22.39 17.10 1.14
C THR A 44 21.09 17.61 0.53
N HIS A 45 20.27 18.28 1.33
CA HIS A 45 19.05 18.94 0.90
C HIS A 45 18.93 20.29 1.61
N ASN A 46 18.72 21.37 0.87
CA ASN A 46 18.64 22.74 1.40
C ASN A 46 19.81 23.09 2.34
N LYS A 47 21.05 22.81 1.89
CA LYS A 47 22.31 22.99 2.64
C LYS A 47 22.42 22.17 3.94
N LYS A 48 21.41 21.38 4.30
CA LYS A 48 21.43 20.46 5.45
C LYS A 48 21.77 19.06 4.99
N THR A 49 22.69 18.42 5.71
CA THR A 49 23.03 17.02 5.47
C THR A 49 22.05 16.14 6.23
N ILE A 50 21.36 15.26 5.51
CA ILE A 50 20.37 14.35 6.07
C ILE A 50 20.91 12.92 5.89
N ALA A 51 20.78 12.11 6.93
CA ALA A 51 21.18 10.71 6.93
C ALA A 51 20.01 9.85 7.39
N HIS A 52 19.59 8.91 6.55
CA HIS A 52 18.56 7.93 6.89
C HIS A 52 19.15 6.54 6.96
N THR A 53 18.76 5.77 7.97
CA THR A 53 19.21 4.39 8.12
C THR A 53 18.41 3.50 7.16
N ILE A 54 19.12 2.68 6.38
CA ILE A 54 18.52 1.64 5.54
C ILE A 54 18.23 0.41 6.42
N GLY A 55 19.18 0.03 7.28
CA GLY A 55 18.98 -1.04 8.26
C GLY A 55 20.29 -1.69 8.72
N PRO A 56 20.21 -2.73 9.56
CA PRO A 56 21.39 -3.41 10.09
C PRO A 56 22.12 -4.22 9.02
N ALA A 57 23.46 -4.19 9.03
CA ALA A 57 24.28 -4.85 8.02
C ALA A 57 24.34 -6.39 8.17
N HIS A 58 23.87 -6.94 9.30
CA HIS A 58 23.72 -8.39 9.46
C HIS A 58 22.46 -8.93 8.75
N THR A 59 21.43 -8.11 8.57
CA THR A 59 20.20 -8.47 7.85
C THR A 59 20.26 -8.02 6.40
N ILE A 60 20.72 -6.80 6.16
CA ILE A 60 20.76 -6.18 4.83
C ILE A 60 22.14 -6.37 4.24
N THR A 61 22.21 -7.14 3.14
CA THR A 61 23.45 -7.40 2.42
C THR A 61 23.96 -6.12 1.72
N LEU A 62 25.26 -6.08 1.39
CA LEU A 62 25.84 -4.96 0.63
C LEU A 62 25.14 -4.76 -0.72
N ALA A 63 24.76 -5.84 -1.40
CA ALA A 63 24.03 -5.76 -2.67
C ALA A 63 22.65 -5.12 -2.50
N LEU A 64 21.89 -5.55 -1.48
CA LEU A 64 20.58 -4.97 -1.18
C LEU A 64 20.71 -3.50 -0.78
N ALA A 65 21.68 -3.15 0.06
CA ALA A 65 21.94 -1.76 0.45
C ALA A 65 22.26 -0.85 -0.76
N ARG A 66 23.00 -1.36 -1.76
CA ARG A 66 23.28 -0.64 -3.02
C ARG A 66 22.03 -0.43 -3.84
N HIS A 67 21.19 -1.46 -3.96
CA HIS A 67 19.90 -1.37 -4.64
C HIS A 67 19.02 -0.30 -3.99
N THR A 68 18.79 -0.39 -2.68
CA THR A 68 17.98 0.60 -1.93
C THR A 68 18.56 2.02 -2.07
N ALA A 69 19.88 2.18 -2.00
CA ALA A 69 20.50 3.48 -2.22
C ALA A 69 20.27 4.03 -3.65
N ALA A 70 20.22 3.16 -4.66
CA ALA A 70 19.87 3.56 -6.03
C ALA A 70 18.43 4.05 -6.12
N GLU A 71 17.50 3.36 -5.48
CA GLU A 71 16.10 3.77 -5.43
C GLU A 71 15.90 5.09 -4.66
N CYS A 72 16.64 5.30 -3.57
CA CYS A 72 16.62 6.59 -2.87
C CYS A 72 17.15 7.73 -3.75
N ARG A 73 18.15 7.48 -4.61
CA ARG A 73 18.63 8.49 -5.58
C ARG A 73 17.56 8.81 -6.62
N LEU A 74 16.90 7.80 -7.18
CA LEU A 74 15.80 7.99 -8.14
C LEU A 74 14.62 8.73 -7.50
N ALA A 75 14.20 8.33 -6.29
CA ALA A 75 13.13 9.01 -5.57
C ALA A 75 13.43 10.50 -5.36
N ARG A 76 14.69 10.85 -5.04
CA ARG A 76 15.10 12.25 -4.92
C ARG A 76 15.07 13.00 -6.24
N LEU A 77 15.48 12.36 -7.34
CA LEU A 77 15.43 12.96 -8.67
C LEU A 77 13.98 13.29 -9.06
N ASP A 78 13.05 12.40 -8.71
CA ASP A 78 11.61 12.55 -8.97
C ASP A 78 10.90 13.49 -7.97
N GLY A 79 11.61 14.04 -6.97
CA GLY A 79 11.01 14.85 -5.91
C GLY A 79 10.15 14.07 -4.89
N ARG A 80 10.26 12.74 -4.86
CA ARG A 80 9.56 11.85 -3.91
C ARG A 80 10.29 11.75 -2.57
N ASP A 81 9.55 11.59 -1.48
CA ASP A 81 10.15 11.34 -0.16
C ASP A 81 10.83 9.95 -0.13
N ILE A 82 12.13 9.93 0.17
CA ILE A 82 12.94 8.72 0.30
C ILE A 82 12.50 7.83 1.47
N ARG A 83 11.80 8.37 2.48
CA ARG A 83 11.26 7.56 3.58
C ARG A 83 10.33 6.46 3.05
N ASN A 84 9.63 6.71 1.95
CA ASN A 84 8.78 5.72 1.31
C ASN A 84 9.59 4.56 0.70
N VAL A 85 10.84 4.81 0.29
CA VAL A 85 11.75 3.77 -0.20
C VAL A 85 12.34 2.97 0.97
N LEU A 86 12.72 3.66 2.04
CA LEU A 86 13.39 3.05 3.19
C LEU A 86 12.44 2.28 4.11
N ASN A 87 11.17 2.68 4.16
CA ASN A 87 10.12 2.01 4.94
C ASN A 87 9.44 0.89 4.16
N ARG A 88 10.01 0.41 3.05
CA ARG A 88 9.42 -0.72 2.28
C ARG A 88 9.27 -2.00 3.10
N ASP A 89 10.03 -2.12 4.19
CA ASP A 89 9.92 -3.23 5.16
C ASP A 89 8.90 -3.00 6.29
N LEU A 90 7.94 -2.10 6.08
CA LEU A 90 6.64 -2.21 6.71
C LEU A 90 5.56 -2.29 5.63
N GLU A 91 5.67 -3.32 4.79
CA GLU A 91 4.50 -4.10 4.38
C GLU A 91 3.91 -3.74 2.98
N GLY A 92 4.72 -3.48 1.94
CA GLY A 92 4.25 -3.49 0.53
C GLY A 92 3.25 -2.37 0.11
N HIS A 93 2.61 -2.52 -1.07
CA HIS A 93 1.56 -1.58 -1.51
C HIS A 93 0.35 -1.66 -0.58
N THR A 94 -0.17 -0.51 -0.18
CA THR A 94 -1.32 -0.46 0.72
C THR A 94 -2.64 -0.61 -0.04
N PHE A 95 -3.71 -0.95 0.68
CA PHE A 95 -5.05 -0.95 0.10
C PHE A 95 -5.41 0.42 -0.48
N LYS A 96 -4.96 1.51 0.15
CA LYS A 96 -5.17 2.86 -0.37
C LYS A 96 -4.52 3.05 -1.74
N ASP A 97 -3.32 2.51 -1.95
CA ASP A 97 -2.63 2.58 -3.24
C ASP A 97 -3.43 1.82 -4.31
N ALA A 98 -3.92 0.62 -4.00
CA ALA A 98 -4.77 -0.16 -4.91
C ALA A 98 -6.11 0.54 -5.21
N ALA A 99 -6.71 1.17 -4.20
CA ALA A 99 -7.94 1.95 -4.35
C ALA A 99 -7.76 3.16 -5.27
N LEU A 100 -6.66 3.90 -5.11
CA LEU A 100 -6.35 5.04 -6.00
C LEU A 100 -6.04 4.58 -7.42
N GLU A 101 -5.32 3.47 -7.56
CA GLU A 101 -4.94 2.91 -8.86
C GLU A 101 -6.16 2.46 -9.65
N ILE A 102 -7.11 1.75 -9.02
CA ILE A 102 -8.32 1.31 -9.72
C ILE A 102 -9.21 2.50 -10.14
N ILE A 103 -9.32 3.52 -9.29
CA ILE A 103 -10.07 4.75 -9.61
C ILE A 103 -9.40 5.44 -10.80
N SER A 104 -8.07 5.59 -10.79
CA SER A 104 -7.31 6.22 -11.87
C SER A 104 -7.51 5.49 -13.20
N ARG A 105 -7.38 4.16 -13.21
CA ARG A 105 -7.53 3.33 -14.42
C ARG A 105 -8.96 3.37 -14.97
N ARG A 106 -9.96 3.32 -14.09
CA ARG A 106 -11.37 3.29 -14.51
C ARG A 106 -11.96 4.66 -14.81
N LYS A 107 -11.31 5.75 -14.37
CA LYS A 107 -11.78 7.12 -14.60
C LYS A 107 -12.12 7.39 -16.07
N LYS A 108 -11.32 6.88 -17.02
CA LYS A 108 -11.55 7.04 -18.47
C LYS A 108 -12.74 6.22 -18.99
N SER A 109 -13.09 5.12 -18.32
CA SER A 109 -14.20 4.24 -18.71
C SER A 109 -15.57 4.73 -18.24
N TRP A 110 -15.60 5.66 -17.27
CA TRP A 110 -16.85 6.15 -16.70
C TRP A 110 -17.46 7.26 -17.54
N LYS A 111 -18.68 7.02 -18.03
CA LYS A 111 -19.46 7.98 -18.81
C LYS A 111 -19.99 9.17 -17.99
N SER A 112 -20.03 9.05 -16.66
CA SER A 112 -20.57 10.08 -15.75
C SER A 112 -19.69 10.28 -14.53
N GLY A 113 -19.40 11.54 -14.21
CA GLY A 113 -18.64 11.93 -13.01
C GLY A 113 -19.28 11.52 -11.69
N LYS A 114 -20.60 11.26 -11.67
CA LYS A 114 -21.30 10.70 -10.50
C LYS A 114 -20.73 9.34 -10.08
N THR A 115 -20.22 8.57 -11.04
CA THR A 115 -19.59 7.26 -10.78
C THR A 115 -18.25 7.43 -10.07
N ASP A 116 -17.42 8.39 -10.49
CA ASP A 116 -16.13 8.69 -9.83
C ASP A 116 -16.35 9.10 -8.37
N ILE A 117 -17.30 10.02 -8.12
CA ILE A 117 -17.64 10.46 -6.77
C ILE A 117 -18.07 9.27 -5.90
N LYS A 118 -18.92 8.38 -6.45
CA LYS A 118 -19.38 7.19 -5.73
C LYS A 118 -18.23 6.25 -5.38
N TRP A 119 -17.32 5.98 -6.31
CA TRP A 119 -16.15 5.13 -6.07
C TRP A 119 -15.18 5.74 -5.06
N ARG A 120 -14.93 7.04 -5.17
CA ARG A 120 -14.09 7.78 -4.20
C ARG A 120 -14.70 7.73 -2.81
N ARG A 121 -15.99 8.03 -2.65
CA ARG A 121 -16.67 7.95 -1.36
C ARG A 121 -16.58 6.54 -0.77
N CYS A 122 -16.84 5.52 -1.59
CA CYS A 122 -16.79 4.13 -1.14
C CYS A 122 -15.39 3.71 -0.70
N LEU A 123 -14.39 3.88 -1.56
CA LEU A 123 -13.04 3.36 -1.31
C LEU A 123 -12.20 4.28 -0.42
N MET A 124 -12.41 5.60 -0.45
CA MET A 124 -11.58 6.56 0.28
C MET A 124 -12.17 6.98 1.63
N GLU A 125 -13.50 6.97 1.78
CA GLU A 125 -14.15 7.35 3.05
C GLU A 125 -14.63 6.11 3.80
N GLN A 126 -15.42 5.27 3.15
CA GLN A 126 -16.06 4.13 3.84
C GLN A 126 -15.08 2.98 4.09
N ALA A 127 -14.18 2.67 3.14
CA ALA A 127 -13.15 1.62 3.29
C ALA A 127 -11.86 2.13 3.97
N ARG A 128 -11.91 3.31 4.61
CA ARG A 128 -10.78 3.93 5.32
C ARG A 128 -10.07 3.00 6.34
N PRO A 129 -10.76 2.11 7.08
CA PRO A 129 -10.07 1.19 7.99
C PRO A 129 -9.03 0.29 7.31
N LEU A 130 -9.17 0.01 6.01
CA LEU A 130 -8.23 -0.83 5.26
C LEU A 130 -7.03 -0.04 4.72
N HIS A 131 -7.08 1.29 4.68
CA HIS A 131 -6.15 2.11 3.89
C HIS A 131 -4.69 1.89 4.18
N ASN A 132 -4.34 1.72 5.45
CA ASN A 132 -2.95 1.56 5.87
C ASN A 132 -2.52 0.09 5.90
N LEU A 133 -3.46 -0.83 5.66
CA LEU A 133 -3.14 -2.26 5.57
C LEU A 133 -2.54 -2.56 4.19
N PRO A 134 -1.52 -3.40 4.13
CA PRO A 134 -0.99 -3.96 2.90
C PRO A 134 -2.01 -4.80 2.18
N VAL A 135 -2.07 -4.66 0.86
CA VAL A 135 -2.92 -5.56 0.06
C VAL A 135 -2.56 -7.03 0.26
N ALA A 136 -1.28 -7.35 0.50
CA ALA A 136 -0.83 -8.71 0.80
C ALA A 136 -1.37 -9.25 2.14
N LYS A 137 -1.61 -8.39 3.13
CA LYS A 137 -2.05 -8.79 4.48
C LYS A 137 -3.53 -8.61 4.75
N VAL A 138 -4.27 -7.96 3.85
CA VAL A 138 -5.74 -7.88 3.99
C VAL A 138 -6.32 -9.29 4.09
N THR A 139 -7.07 -9.53 5.17
CA THR A 139 -7.76 -10.79 5.45
C THR A 139 -9.27 -10.65 5.20
N VAL A 140 -9.98 -11.80 5.14
CA VAL A 140 -11.45 -11.81 5.02
C VAL A 140 -12.09 -11.09 6.21
N LYS A 141 -11.49 -11.20 7.40
CA LYS A 141 -12.02 -10.58 8.62
C LYS A 141 -11.96 -9.05 8.56
N ASP A 142 -10.90 -8.51 7.99
CA ASP A 142 -10.76 -7.06 7.81
C ASP A 142 -11.86 -6.52 6.89
N VAL A 143 -12.16 -7.24 5.82
CA VAL A 143 -13.24 -6.90 4.88
C VAL A 143 -14.62 -7.04 5.55
N GLU A 144 -14.85 -8.11 6.33
CA GLU A 144 -16.08 -8.30 7.11
C GLU A 144 -16.31 -7.13 8.08
N ASN A 145 -15.28 -6.72 8.83
CA ASN A 145 -15.38 -5.65 9.82
C ASN A 145 -15.81 -4.31 9.21
N VAL A 146 -15.45 -4.06 7.95
CA VAL A 146 -15.85 -2.86 7.21
C VAL A 146 -17.29 -2.94 6.71
N ILE A 147 -17.75 -4.11 6.28
CA ILE A 147 -19.07 -4.29 5.66
C ILE A 147 -20.17 -4.52 6.69
N LYS A 148 -19.87 -5.26 7.77
CA LYS A 148 -20.83 -5.68 8.79
C LYS A 148 -21.68 -4.54 9.38
N PRO A 149 -21.14 -3.34 9.67
CA PRO A 149 -21.94 -2.24 10.23
C PRO A 149 -23.08 -1.77 9.31
N ILE A 150 -22.90 -1.88 7.99
CA ILE A 150 -23.90 -1.44 7.00
C ILE A 150 -24.71 -2.60 6.41
N TRP A 151 -24.40 -3.85 6.77
CA TRP A 151 -24.96 -5.05 6.14
C TRP A 151 -26.47 -5.20 6.36
N TYR A 152 -26.93 -4.98 7.59
CA TYR A 152 -28.33 -5.16 7.98
C TYR A 152 -29.20 -3.92 7.72
N GLU A 153 -28.62 -2.73 7.75
CA GLU A 153 -29.36 -1.48 7.48
C GLU A 153 -29.42 -1.12 5.99
N LYS A 154 -28.30 -1.29 5.28
CA LYS A 154 -28.11 -0.79 3.91
C LYS A 154 -27.48 -1.86 3.03
N ASN A 155 -28.15 -3.00 2.93
CA ASN A 155 -27.61 -4.19 2.28
C ASN A 155 -27.17 -3.95 0.82
N HIS A 156 -27.94 -3.19 0.03
CA HIS A 156 -27.55 -2.85 -1.35
C HIS A 156 -26.22 -2.07 -1.39
N SER A 157 -26.06 -1.08 -0.51
CA SER A 157 -24.81 -0.32 -0.37
C SER A 157 -23.66 -1.20 0.10
N ALA A 158 -23.91 -2.12 1.02
CA ALA A 158 -22.93 -3.06 1.55
C ALA A 158 -22.42 -4.02 0.46
N ARG A 159 -23.32 -4.61 -0.34
CA ARG A 159 -22.98 -5.47 -1.48
C ARG A 159 -22.18 -4.71 -2.54
N MET A 160 -22.54 -3.46 -2.83
CA MET A 160 -21.77 -2.62 -3.76
C MET A 160 -20.38 -2.30 -3.23
N MET A 161 -20.26 -1.93 -1.95
CA MET A 161 -18.98 -1.60 -1.32
C MET A 161 -18.02 -2.78 -1.35
N ARG A 162 -18.50 -3.97 -0.96
CA ARG A 162 -17.76 -5.22 -1.07
C ARG A 162 -17.25 -5.48 -2.48
N GLY A 163 -18.11 -5.32 -3.49
CA GLY A 163 -17.71 -5.48 -4.89
C GLY A 163 -16.66 -4.48 -5.36
N MET A 164 -16.63 -3.25 -4.82
CA MET A 164 -15.58 -2.28 -5.14
C MET A 164 -14.24 -2.63 -4.46
N ILE A 165 -14.29 -3.12 -3.21
CA ILE A 165 -13.11 -3.61 -2.48
C ILE A 165 -12.53 -4.83 -3.20
N GLU A 166 -13.37 -5.77 -3.61
CA GLU A 166 -13.01 -6.96 -4.40
C GLU A 166 -12.25 -6.56 -5.66
N GLN A 167 -12.77 -5.62 -6.44
CA GLN A 167 -12.11 -5.16 -7.65
C GLN A 167 -10.76 -4.47 -7.39
N ALA A 168 -10.61 -3.73 -6.28
CA ALA A 168 -9.33 -3.12 -5.91
C ALA A 168 -8.28 -4.19 -5.57
N LEU A 169 -8.67 -5.26 -4.86
CA LEU A 169 -7.79 -6.36 -4.51
C LEU A 169 -7.48 -7.29 -5.70
N ASP A 170 -8.42 -7.48 -6.62
CA ASP A 170 -8.16 -8.20 -7.88
C ASP A 170 -7.12 -7.45 -8.71
N LEU A 171 -7.25 -6.11 -8.80
CA LEU A 171 -6.24 -5.30 -9.48
C LEU A 171 -4.87 -5.42 -8.82
N ALA A 172 -4.82 -5.40 -7.48
CA ALA A 172 -3.58 -5.62 -6.74
C ALA A 172 -2.95 -6.98 -7.05
N THR A 173 -3.78 -8.02 -7.26
CA THR A 173 -3.32 -9.36 -7.67
C THR A 173 -2.74 -9.33 -9.09
N VAL A 174 -3.43 -8.70 -10.04
CA VAL A 174 -2.95 -8.54 -11.43
C VAL A 174 -1.64 -7.75 -11.51
N LEU A 175 -1.44 -6.77 -10.63
CA LEU A 175 -0.22 -5.98 -10.54
C LEU A 175 0.91 -6.68 -9.76
N GLY A 176 0.68 -7.89 -9.25
CA GLY A 176 1.66 -8.65 -8.46
C GLY A 176 1.91 -8.05 -7.07
N TRP A 177 1.00 -7.23 -6.55
CA TRP A 177 1.11 -6.64 -5.21
C TRP A 177 0.58 -7.58 -4.11
N ARG A 178 -0.23 -8.56 -4.49
CA ARG A 178 -0.81 -9.60 -3.63
C ARG A 178 -0.78 -10.93 -4.37
N GLU A 179 -0.65 -12.02 -3.62
CA GLU A 179 -0.84 -13.39 -4.10
C GLU A 179 -1.99 -14.09 -3.36
N GLY A 180 -2.50 -15.17 -3.96
CA GLY A 180 -3.56 -16.00 -3.39
C GLY A 180 -4.98 -15.46 -3.64
N ASP A 181 -5.95 -16.05 -2.94
CA ASP A 181 -7.35 -15.71 -3.11
C ASP A 181 -7.69 -14.30 -2.60
N ASN A 182 -8.66 -13.68 -3.26
CA ASN A 182 -9.16 -12.36 -2.90
C ASN A 182 -10.07 -12.46 -1.66
N PRO A 183 -9.72 -11.80 -0.54
CA PRO A 183 -10.46 -11.91 0.72
C PRO A 183 -11.84 -11.23 0.67
N ALA A 184 -12.08 -10.38 -0.34
CA ALA A 184 -13.38 -9.76 -0.56
C ALA A 184 -14.30 -10.56 -1.50
N ARG A 185 -13.87 -11.75 -1.96
CA ARG A 185 -14.69 -12.64 -2.78
C ARG A 185 -15.93 -13.08 -2.02
N TRP A 186 -17.07 -13.10 -2.71
CA TRP A 186 -18.34 -13.56 -2.10
C TRP A 186 -18.41 -15.08 -2.00
N LYS A 187 -18.41 -15.75 -3.16
CA LYS A 187 -18.49 -17.22 -3.25
C LYS A 187 -17.24 -17.84 -2.63
N GLY A 188 -17.43 -18.78 -1.71
CA GLY A 188 -16.35 -19.48 -1.02
C GLY A 188 -15.71 -18.71 0.14
N ALA A 189 -16.16 -17.50 0.48
CA ALA A 189 -15.60 -16.72 1.59
C ALA A 189 -16.69 -15.95 2.37
N LEU A 190 -17.01 -14.72 1.99
CA LEU A 190 -17.90 -13.85 2.76
C LEU A 190 -19.34 -14.38 2.89
N GLU A 191 -19.78 -15.27 2.00
CA GLU A 191 -21.12 -15.90 2.05
C GLU A 191 -21.37 -16.73 3.33
N TYR A 192 -20.31 -17.30 3.93
CA TYR A 192 -20.42 -18.07 5.18
C TYR A 192 -20.39 -17.18 6.43
N LEU A 193 -19.82 -15.97 6.31
CA LEU A 193 -19.66 -15.04 7.43
C LEU A 193 -20.80 -14.02 7.52
N LEU A 194 -21.40 -13.69 6.38
CA LEU A 194 -22.49 -12.72 6.28
C LEU A 194 -23.73 -13.44 5.76
N PRO A 195 -24.70 -13.80 6.63
CA PRO A 195 -25.90 -14.52 6.20
C PRO A 195 -26.67 -13.70 5.15
N ASP A 196 -27.28 -14.42 4.20
CA ASP A 196 -27.97 -13.80 3.08
C ASP A 196 -29.20 -13.03 3.59
N PHE A 197 -29.15 -11.71 3.42
CA PHE A 197 -30.23 -10.83 3.81
C PHE A 197 -31.22 -10.70 2.64
N LYS A 198 -32.44 -11.19 2.87
CA LYS A 198 -33.58 -10.96 2.00
C LYS A 198 -34.37 -9.76 2.55
N PRO A 199 -34.22 -8.55 1.97
CA PRO A 199 -35.05 -7.42 2.38
C PRO A 199 -36.53 -7.77 2.15
N LYS A 200 -37.41 -7.38 3.07
CA LYS A 200 -38.85 -7.48 2.83
C LYS A 200 -39.19 -6.60 1.62
N THR A 201 -39.79 -7.19 0.60
CA THR A 201 -40.32 -6.46 -0.55
C THR A 201 -41.42 -5.53 -0.06
N VAL A 202 -41.18 -4.21 -0.12
CA VAL A 202 -42.22 -3.20 0.08
C VAL A 202 -42.70 -2.79 -1.29
N HIS A 203 -43.93 -3.17 -1.64
CA HIS A 203 -44.57 -2.69 -2.84
C HIS A 203 -44.89 -1.20 -2.66
N HIS A 204 -44.41 -0.36 -3.59
CA HIS A 204 -44.84 1.03 -3.65
C HIS A 204 -46.34 1.06 -3.96
N LYS A 205 -47.13 1.85 -3.21
CA LYS A 205 -48.54 2.06 -3.54
C LYS A 205 -48.64 2.62 -4.95
N ALA A 206 -49.55 2.07 -5.75
CA ALA A 206 -49.86 2.63 -7.06
C ALA A 206 -50.26 4.10 -6.90
N MET A 207 -49.83 4.92 -7.85
CA MET A 207 -50.29 6.30 -7.94
C MET A 207 -51.81 6.30 -8.13
N PRO A 208 -52.57 7.12 -7.39
CA PRO A 208 -54.00 7.29 -7.65
C PRO A 208 -54.22 7.70 -9.10
N TYR A 209 -55.27 7.18 -9.74
CA TYR A 209 -55.58 7.45 -11.15
C TYR A 209 -55.64 8.95 -11.48
N ALA A 210 -56.08 9.77 -10.52
CA ALA A 210 -56.18 11.22 -10.65
C ALA A 210 -54.83 11.95 -10.74
N ASP A 211 -53.74 11.32 -10.29
CA ASP A 211 -52.41 11.92 -10.24
C ASP A 211 -51.48 11.42 -11.37
N VAL A 212 -52.00 10.57 -12.27
CA VAL A 212 -51.25 10.07 -13.42
C VAL A 212 -51.22 11.15 -14.53
N PRO A 213 -50.05 11.51 -15.10
CA PRO A 213 -49.92 12.53 -16.14
C PRO A 213 -50.67 12.23 -17.44
#